data_AF-A0A7W5VYL8-F1
#
_entry.id   AF-A0A7W5VYL8-F1
#
_cell.length_a   1.000
_cell.length_b   1.000
_cell.length_c   1.000
_cell.angle_alpha   90.00
_cell.angle_beta   90.00
_cell.angle_gamma   90.00
#
_symmetry.space_group_name_H-M   'P 1'
#
loop_
_entity.id
_entity.type
_entity.pdbx_description
1 polymer ?
#
loop_
_entity_poly.entity_id
_entity_poly.type
_entity_poly.pdbx_seq_one_letter_code
_entity_poly.pdbx_strand_id
1 'polypeptide(L)'
;MDDPTPASKPNSSLVPADLTDSLPPDRLLLYSLLWHIEIWMREMVYVELSARYGVTWPTYIQGNEARAKASDSRLTHMPTREKLKLSYVLFSNLQRTISKHWRLFHQYLPPKDIWKARLSEVDQIRNRVAHFRIGHEGDLHRVRQLVNDMDAGFWHFCTSYNNPIPILDPSKDPVAKRFAALDPFPWAEVEPNTFAQIGHAPHDLSMAVTVGVLRRPWLRAKQPQSIMGRPGFLYDVSLVARNNRIFDYPEFLRSTRRLHTRVCHICLDTTRGRIRLTVPSISGKAVVLPLLEELVETALRCLRPDFGRRDFANFDTDVSAIRSAVDKIALEWPEYVLGPTNPLTFLDPSMPCKFFPQV
;
A
#
# COMPACT_ATOMS: atom_id res chain seq x y z
N MET A 1 -34.43 29.34 -36.66
CA MET A 1 -33.70 30.49 -36.10
C MET A 1 -34.18 30.67 -34.67
N ASP A 2 -33.47 30.30 -33.62
CA ASP A 2 -32.15 29.70 -33.50
C ASP A 2 -32.16 28.73 -32.32
N ASP A 3 -31.46 27.62 -32.51
CA ASP A 3 -31.27 26.47 -31.63
C ASP A 3 -30.32 26.86 -30.48
N PRO A 4 -30.63 26.60 -29.20
CA PRO A 4 -29.73 26.97 -28.11
C PRO A 4 -28.51 26.05 -28.15
N THR A 5 -27.35 26.64 -28.40
CA THR A 5 -26.05 25.98 -28.45
C THR A 5 -25.80 25.16 -27.17
N PRO A 6 -25.38 23.88 -27.25
CA PRO A 6 -25.09 23.09 -26.06
C PRO A 6 -23.82 23.61 -25.38
N ALA A 7 -23.91 23.77 -24.06
CA ALA A 7 -22.81 24.18 -23.21
C ALA A 7 -21.56 23.31 -23.43
N SER A 8 -20.46 23.93 -23.85
CA SER A 8 -19.16 23.30 -23.97
C SER A 8 -18.72 22.71 -22.63
N LYS A 9 -18.33 21.43 -22.63
CA LYS A 9 -17.69 20.75 -21.50
C LYS A 9 -16.50 21.57 -20.99
N PRO A 10 -16.27 21.66 -19.67
CA PRO A 10 -15.08 22.32 -19.14
C PRO A 10 -13.84 21.55 -19.59
N ASN A 11 -12.98 22.21 -20.36
CA ASN A 11 -11.65 21.72 -20.72
C ASN A 11 -10.85 21.45 -19.44
N SER A 12 -10.20 20.29 -19.42
CA SER A 12 -9.26 19.87 -18.39
C SER A 12 -8.14 20.89 -18.22
N SER A 13 -7.95 21.35 -16.97
CA SER A 13 -6.73 21.93 -16.39
C SER A 13 -5.85 22.77 -17.32
N LEU A 14 -6.24 24.01 -17.58
CA LEU A 14 -5.30 25.02 -18.07
C LEU A 14 -4.61 25.65 -16.85
N VAL A 15 -3.36 25.27 -16.61
CA VAL A 15 -2.45 26.10 -15.81
C VAL A 15 -2.37 27.45 -16.53
N PRO A 16 -2.58 28.58 -15.83
CA PRO A 16 -2.46 29.90 -16.43
C PRO A 16 -1.12 30.07 -17.17
N ALA A 17 -1.13 30.67 -18.36
CA ALA A 17 0.05 30.77 -19.23
C ALA A 17 1.21 31.59 -18.62
N ASP A 18 0.92 32.42 -17.62
CA ASP A 18 1.92 33.18 -16.85
C ASP A 18 2.73 32.30 -15.88
N LEU A 19 2.16 31.18 -15.41
CA LEU A 19 2.81 30.22 -14.53
C LEU A 19 3.78 29.32 -15.29
N THR A 20 3.50 28.99 -16.56
CA THR A 20 4.36 28.11 -17.38
C THR A 20 5.71 28.74 -17.73
N ASP A 21 5.78 30.07 -17.85
CA ASP A 21 7.05 30.79 -18.04
C ASP A 21 7.88 30.89 -16.75
N SER A 22 7.22 30.79 -15.58
CA SER A 22 7.86 30.93 -14.26
C SER A 22 8.43 29.62 -13.69
N LEU A 23 7.93 28.46 -14.13
CA LEU A 23 8.36 27.15 -13.65
C LEU A 23 8.72 26.22 -14.82
N PRO A 24 10.01 26.10 -15.17
CA PRO A 24 10.47 25.21 -16.24
C PRO A 24 9.96 23.77 -16.05
N PRO A 25 9.45 23.09 -17.09
CA PRO A 25 8.92 21.72 -17.01
C PRO A 25 9.85 20.71 -16.33
N ASP A 26 11.15 20.81 -16.61
CA ASP A 26 12.19 19.96 -16.02
C ASP A 26 12.27 20.08 -14.50
N ARG A 27 11.96 21.26 -13.94
CA ARG A 27 11.95 21.47 -12.48
C ARG A 27 10.74 20.83 -11.83
N LEU A 28 9.57 20.92 -12.47
CA LEU A 28 8.36 20.24 -12.00
C LEU A 28 8.54 18.72 -12.05
N LEU A 29 9.15 18.21 -13.13
CA LEU A 29 9.49 16.81 -13.25
C LEU A 29 10.52 16.38 -12.17
N LEU A 30 11.58 17.16 -11.97
CA LEU A 30 12.59 16.89 -10.94
C LEU A 30 11.95 16.82 -9.55
N TYR A 31 11.11 17.79 -9.19
CA TYR A 31 10.35 17.78 -7.94
C TYR A 31 9.49 16.52 -7.83
N SER A 32 8.78 16.18 -8.90
CA SER A 32 7.91 15.00 -8.94
C SER A 32 8.72 13.71 -8.73
N LEU A 33 9.86 13.53 -9.38
CA LEU A 33 10.69 12.34 -9.20
C LEU A 33 11.24 12.24 -7.78
N LEU A 34 11.72 13.35 -7.20
CA LEU A 34 12.17 13.40 -5.80
C LEU A 34 11.06 13.02 -4.83
N TRP A 35 9.85 13.54 -5.07
CA TRP A 35 8.65 13.20 -4.30
C TRP A 35 8.34 11.70 -4.36
N HIS A 36 8.36 11.10 -5.55
CA HIS A 36 8.12 9.66 -5.72
C HIS A 36 9.17 8.82 -5.00
N ILE A 37 10.46 9.15 -5.13
CA ILE A 37 11.53 8.45 -4.41
C ILE A 37 11.27 8.48 -2.89
N GLU A 38 10.94 9.65 -2.34
CA GLU A 38 10.72 9.81 -0.91
C GLU A 38 9.49 9.02 -0.43
N ILE A 39 8.37 9.07 -1.16
CA ILE A 39 7.17 8.26 -0.85
C ILE A 39 7.50 6.78 -0.85
N TRP A 40 8.11 6.26 -1.92
CA TRP A 40 8.35 4.83 -2.04
C TRP A 40 9.41 4.32 -1.04
N MET A 41 10.40 5.14 -0.71
CA MET A 41 11.32 4.81 0.37
C MET A 41 10.61 4.74 1.73
N ARG A 42 9.64 5.63 2.01
CA ARG A 42 8.82 5.55 3.23
C ARG A 42 8.00 4.27 3.21
N GLU A 43 7.32 3.97 2.11
CA GLU A 43 6.49 2.79 1.96
C GLU A 43 7.27 1.49 2.19
N MET A 44 8.45 1.37 1.59
CA MET A 44 9.36 0.24 1.85
C MET A 44 9.77 0.15 3.32
N VAL A 45 10.17 1.27 3.92
CA VAL A 45 10.56 1.31 5.33
C VAL A 45 9.40 0.89 6.23
N TYR A 46 8.19 1.35 5.94
CA TYR A 46 6.99 0.99 6.68
C TYR A 46 6.72 -0.52 6.62
N VAL A 47 6.61 -1.09 5.42
CA VAL A 47 6.30 -2.50 5.22
C VAL A 47 7.38 -3.40 5.81
N GLU A 48 8.65 -3.13 5.53
CA GLU A 48 9.72 -4.05 5.92
C GLU A 48 10.01 -3.99 7.43
N LEU A 49 9.92 -2.81 8.05
CA LEU A 49 10.04 -2.71 9.51
C LEU A 49 8.80 -3.30 10.19
N SER A 50 7.59 -3.10 9.66
CA SER A 50 6.35 -3.69 10.21
C SER A 50 6.41 -5.21 10.15
N ALA A 51 6.83 -5.79 9.03
CA ALA A 51 6.99 -7.24 8.90
C ALA A 51 8.07 -7.80 9.83
N ARG A 52 9.13 -7.03 10.11
CA ARG A 52 10.25 -7.46 10.96
C ARG A 52 9.96 -7.33 12.45
N TYR A 53 9.32 -6.24 12.88
CA TYR A 53 9.23 -5.81 14.28
C TYR A 53 7.79 -5.65 14.78
N GLY A 54 6.78 -5.86 13.93
CA GLY A 54 5.37 -5.72 14.28
C GLY A 54 5.06 -4.31 14.79
N VAL A 55 4.19 -4.19 15.78
CA VAL A 55 3.76 -2.90 16.37
C VAL A 55 4.91 -2.05 16.93
N THR A 56 6.08 -2.64 17.19
CA THR A 56 7.26 -1.92 17.70
C THR A 56 8.11 -1.28 16.59
N TRP A 57 7.78 -1.49 15.32
CA TRP A 57 8.52 -0.95 14.17
C TRP A 57 8.88 0.55 14.27
N PRO A 58 8.06 1.46 14.85
CA PRO A 58 8.41 2.89 14.89
C PRO A 58 9.68 3.18 15.71
N THR A 59 10.03 2.33 16.67
CA THR A 59 11.24 2.52 17.51
C THR A 59 12.53 2.29 16.73
N TYR A 60 12.44 1.68 15.55
CA TYR A 60 13.60 1.35 14.71
C TYR A 60 13.93 2.42 13.67
N ILE A 61 13.06 3.42 13.51
CA ILE A 61 13.28 4.57 12.63
C ILE A 61 14.28 5.53 13.27
N GLN A 62 15.20 6.05 12.48
CA GLN A 62 16.20 7.02 12.94
C GLN A 62 15.63 8.45 12.93
N GLY A 63 16.13 9.28 13.85
CA GLY A 63 15.77 10.71 13.92
C GLY A 63 14.79 11.05 15.05
N ASN A 64 14.65 12.35 15.30
CA ASN A 64 13.71 12.93 16.25
C ASN A 64 12.65 13.76 15.48
N GLU A 65 11.51 13.12 15.25
CA GLU A 65 10.32 13.67 14.62
C GLU A 65 9.45 14.48 15.57
N ALA A 66 9.65 14.36 16.88
CA ALA A 66 8.72 14.87 17.89
C ALA A 66 8.52 16.38 17.75
N ARG A 67 9.61 17.11 17.44
CA ARG A 67 9.54 18.56 17.18
C ARG A 67 8.71 18.90 15.95
N ALA A 68 8.91 18.20 14.84
CA ALA A 68 8.17 18.44 13.60
C ALA A 68 6.68 18.13 13.79
N LYS A 69 6.36 16.97 14.37
CA LYS A 69 5.00 16.57 14.69
C LYS A 69 4.31 17.52 15.66
N ALA A 70 5.00 17.94 16.72
CA ALA A 70 4.46 18.91 17.68
C ALA A 70 4.31 20.32 17.08
N SER A 71 5.14 20.70 16.10
CA SER A 71 4.96 21.96 15.37
C SER A 71 3.72 21.90 14.48
N ASP A 72 3.54 20.81 13.74
CA ASP A 72 2.39 20.59 12.86
C ASP A 72 1.08 20.49 13.66
N SER A 73 1.07 19.77 14.78
CA SER A 73 -0.12 19.64 15.65
C SER A 73 -0.58 20.97 16.26
N ARG A 74 0.26 22.02 16.26
CA ARG A 74 -0.12 23.37 16.69
C ARG A 74 -0.91 24.14 15.63
N LEU A 75 -0.84 23.72 14.35
CA LEU A 75 -1.52 24.37 13.23
C LEU A 75 -2.96 23.86 13.10
N THR A 76 -3.84 24.31 14.00
CA THR A 76 -5.25 23.86 14.05
C THR A 76 -6.07 24.21 12.80
N HIS A 77 -5.65 25.22 12.04
CA HIS A 77 -6.33 25.68 10.83
C HIS A 77 -5.89 24.93 9.55
N MET A 78 -4.83 24.13 9.61
CA MET A 78 -4.33 23.30 8.50
C MET A 78 -3.89 21.93 9.02
N PRO A 79 -4.83 21.11 9.54
CA PRO A 79 -4.48 19.81 10.11
C PRO A 79 -3.99 18.86 9.02
N THR A 80 -2.82 18.28 9.25
CA THR A 80 -2.25 17.22 8.42
C THR A 80 -2.91 15.88 8.80
N ARG A 81 -3.17 15.00 7.82
CA ARG A 81 -3.91 13.74 8.05
C ARG A 81 -3.01 12.65 8.62
N GLU A 82 -1.74 12.70 8.24
CA GLU A 82 -0.66 11.85 8.68
C GLU A 82 -0.38 12.03 10.19
N LYS A 83 -0.15 10.92 10.89
CA LYS A 83 0.05 10.85 12.34
C LYS A 83 1.22 9.96 12.75
N LEU A 84 1.64 9.03 11.91
CA LEU A 84 2.78 8.17 12.10
C LEU A 84 4.07 8.97 12.18
N LYS A 85 4.98 8.46 13.00
CA LYS A 85 6.36 8.95 13.09
C LYS A 85 7.01 9.06 11.71
N LEU A 86 6.79 8.06 10.86
CA LEU A 86 7.42 7.98 9.55
C LEU A 86 7.09 9.17 8.65
N SER A 87 5.89 9.73 8.73
CA SER A 87 5.45 10.85 7.90
C SER A 87 6.23 12.15 8.19
N TYR A 88 6.80 12.28 9.38
CA TYR A 88 7.56 13.45 9.82
C TYR A 88 9.09 13.25 9.78
N VAL A 89 9.57 12.08 9.34
CA VAL A 89 11.00 11.77 9.28
C VAL A 89 11.64 12.45 8.09
N LEU A 90 12.72 13.20 8.29
CA LEU A 90 13.48 13.82 7.20
C LEU A 90 14.09 12.77 6.26
N PHE A 91 14.31 13.14 4.99
CA PHE A 91 14.93 12.27 3.99
C PHE A 91 16.25 11.65 4.47
N SER A 92 17.17 12.45 5.01
CA SER A 92 18.46 11.96 5.56
C SER A 92 18.31 10.92 6.68
N ASN A 93 17.26 11.03 7.50
CA ASN A 93 16.94 10.06 8.54
C ASN A 93 16.34 8.77 7.95
N LEU A 94 15.59 8.87 6.86
CA LEU A 94 15.12 7.72 6.08
C LEU A 94 16.30 6.94 5.48
N GLN A 95 17.28 7.65 4.90
CA GLN A 95 18.52 7.04 4.40
C GLN A 95 19.29 6.30 5.51
N ARG A 96 19.40 6.93 6.70
CA ARG A 96 20.06 6.32 7.87
C ARG A 96 19.31 5.08 8.34
N THR A 97 17.98 5.11 8.32
CA THR A 97 17.13 3.97 8.69
C THR A 97 17.37 2.79 7.74
N ILE A 98 17.32 3.01 6.43
CA ILE A 98 17.61 1.98 5.41
C ILE A 98 19.04 1.44 5.58
N SER A 99 20.02 2.31 5.76
CA SER A 99 21.43 1.93 5.93
C SER A 99 21.69 1.08 7.17
N LYS A 100 21.00 1.37 8.28
CA LYS A 100 21.09 0.63 9.55
C LYS A 100 20.45 -0.75 9.44
N HIS A 101 19.35 -0.85 8.70
CA HIS A 101 18.59 -2.09 8.51
C HIS A 101 18.79 -2.68 7.12
N TRP A 102 19.99 -2.53 6.54
CA TRP A 102 20.29 -2.87 5.14
C TRP A 102 19.85 -4.28 4.72
N ARG A 103 19.94 -5.24 5.65
CA ARG A 103 19.49 -6.63 5.42
C ARG A 103 18.03 -6.72 4.97
N LEU A 104 17.17 -5.79 5.36
CA LEU A 104 15.76 -5.78 4.94
C LEU A 104 15.57 -5.22 3.51
N PHE A 105 16.51 -4.41 3.02
CA PHE A 105 16.33 -3.62 1.80
C PHE A 105 17.23 -4.04 0.63
N HIS A 106 18.30 -4.78 0.88
CA HIS A 106 19.29 -5.19 -0.13
C HIS A 106 18.72 -6.02 -1.30
N GLN A 107 17.50 -6.54 -1.18
CA GLN A 107 16.81 -7.27 -2.25
C GLN A 107 16.18 -6.33 -3.30
N TYR A 108 16.03 -5.05 -2.95
CA TYR A 108 15.30 -4.07 -3.77
C TYR A 108 16.20 -2.92 -4.22
N LEU A 109 17.30 -2.65 -3.52
CA LEU A 109 18.12 -1.48 -3.75
C LEU A 109 19.47 -1.88 -4.37
N PRO A 110 20.12 -0.96 -5.11
CA PRO A 110 21.49 -1.15 -5.58
C PRO A 110 22.45 -1.52 -4.43
N PRO A 111 23.66 -2.05 -4.74
CA PRO A 111 24.70 -2.30 -3.75
C PRO A 111 24.91 -1.12 -2.80
N LYS A 112 25.15 -1.41 -1.51
CA LYS A 112 25.05 -0.42 -0.42
C LYS A 112 25.93 0.82 -0.62
N ASP A 113 27.13 0.61 -1.12
CA ASP A 113 28.12 1.62 -1.44
C ASP A 113 27.67 2.51 -2.61
N ILE A 114 27.22 1.91 -3.70
CA ILE A 114 26.64 2.61 -4.86
C ILE A 114 25.41 3.42 -4.43
N TRP A 115 24.50 2.76 -3.70
CA TRP A 115 23.28 3.37 -3.15
C TRP A 115 23.60 4.60 -2.29
N LYS A 116 24.57 4.48 -1.37
CA LYS A 116 24.97 5.59 -0.50
C LYS A 116 25.56 6.75 -1.30
N ALA A 117 26.40 6.48 -2.29
CA ALA A 117 26.98 7.51 -3.14
C ALA A 117 25.90 8.27 -3.92
N ARG A 118 25.00 7.53 -4.61
CA ARG A 118 23.90 8.12 -5.39
C ARG A 118 22.94 8.94 -4.52
N LEU A 119 22.58 8.43 -3.35
CA LEU A 119 21.70 9.16 -2.44
C LEU A 119 22.34 10.42 -1.84
N SER A 120 23.67 10.46 -1.68
CA SER A 120 24.37 11.67 -1.27
C SER A 120 24.28 12.77 -2.33
N GLU A 121 24.35 12.41 -3.61
CA GLU A 121 24.15 13.36 -4.72
C GLU A 121 22.70 13.87 -4.74
N VAL A 122 21.74 12.94 -4.65
CA VAL A 122 20.30 13.27 -4.69
C VAL A 122 19.87 14.10 -3.48
N ASP A 123 20.45 13.89 -2.29
CA ASP A 123 20.18 14.74 -1.13
C ASP A 123 20.55 16.22 -1.39
N GLN A 124 21.68 16.47 -2.05
CA GLN A 124 22.06 17.84 -2.43
C GLN A 124 21.10 18.46 -3.44
N ILE A 125 20.66 17.68 -4.44
CA ILE A 125 19.67 18.10 -5.43
C ILE A 125 18.34 18.43 -4.74
N ARG A 126 17.87 17.54 -3.87
CA ARG A 126 16.65 17.72 -3.07
C ARG A 126 16.71 18.97 -2.21
N ASN A 127 17.85 19.25 -1.58
CA ASN A 127 18.04 20.46 -0.78
C ASN A 127 17.99 21.73 -1.64
N ARG A 128 18.54 21.73 -2.87
CA ARG A 128 18.40 22.86 -3.80
C ARG A 128 16.93 23.10 -4.18
N VAL A 129 16.22 22.04 -4.56
CA VAL A 129 14.79 22.10 -4.94
C VAL A 129 13.94 22.62 -3.79
N ALA A 130 14.15 22.12 -2.56
CA ALA A 130 13.40 22.54 -1.37
C ALA A 130 13.64 24.00 -0.97
N HIS A 131 14.76 24.59 -1.37
CA HIS A 131 15.09 25.99 -1.12
C HIS A 131 14.87 26.90 -2.35
N PHE A 132 14.18 26.39 -3.38
CA PHE A 132 13.89 27.12 -4.62
C PHE A 132 15.16 27.70 -5.29
N ARG A 133 16.31 27.03 -5.11
CA ARG A 133 17.58 27.47 -5.68
C ARG A 133 17.68 27.07 -7.14
N ILE A 134 18.49 27.79 -7.91
CA ILE A 134 18.87 27.40 -9.26
C ILE A 134 19.63 26.06 -9.15
N GLY A 135 19.09 25.03 -9.80
CA GLY A 135 19.69 23.70 -9.90
C GLY A 135 20.84 23.65 -10.91
N HIS A 136 21.60 22.57 -10.88
CA HIS A 136 22.60 22.28 -11.92
C HIS A 136 21.90 21.61 -13.13
N GLU A 137 22.36 21.86 -14.35
CA GLU A 137 21.76 21.33 -15.60
C GLU A 137 21.57 19.79 -15.58
N GLY A 138 22.57 19.04 -15.10
CA GLY A 138 22.49 17.59 -14.93
C GLY A 138 21.71 17.07 -13.72
N ASP A 139 21.00 17.90 -12.94
CA ASP A 139 20.25 17.44 -11.76
C ASP A 139 19.13 16.46 -12.14
N LEU A 140 18.35 16.80 -13.16
CA LEU A 140 17.27 15.94 -13.66
C LEU A 140 17.80 14.58 -14.13
N HIS A 141 18.91 14.58 -14.87
CA HIS A 141 19.52 13.35 -15.36
C HIS A 141 19.96 12.42 -14.23
N ARG A 142 20.62 12.96 -13.19
CA ARG A 142 21.06 12.18 -12.03
C ARG A 142 19.91 11.56 -11.26
N VAL A 143 18.83 12.31 -11.02
CA VAL A 143 17.64 11.78 -10.33
C VAL A 143 16.94 10.74 -11.20
N ARG A 144 16.80 10.97 -12.51
CA ARG A 144 16.21 10.00 -13.44
C ARG A 144 17.01 8.70 -13.48
N GLN A 145 18.34 8.78 -13.49
CA GLN A 145 19.19 7.59 -13.42
C GLN A 145 18.93 6.80 -12.14
N LEU A 146 18.85 7.47 -10.97
CA LEU A 146 18.52 6.79 -9.72
C LEU A 146 17.15 6.09 -9.79
N VAL A 147 16.13 6.77 -10.31
CA VAL A 147 14.78 6.21 -10.46
C VAL A 147 14.80 4.96 -11.34
N ASN A 148 15.53 4.99 -12.46
CA ASN A 148 15.72 3.83 -13.33
C ASN A 148 16.44 2.68 -12.63
N ASP A 149 17.49 2.97 -11.85
CA ASP A 149 18.24 1.97 -11.07
C ASP A 149 17.37 1.33 -9.97
N MET A 150 16.33 2.03 -9.50
CA MET A 150 15.39 1.55 -8.47
C MET A 150 14.16 0.84 -9.04
N ASP A 151 13.87 0.98 -10.34
CA ASP A 151 12.61 0.57 -10.97
C ASP A 151 12.29 -0.91 -10.74
N ALA A 152 13.23 -1.80 -11.11
CA ALA A 152 13.09 -3.23 -10.89
C ALA A 152 13.00 -3.60 -9.40
N GLY A 153 13.65 -2.81 -8.55
CA GLY A 153 13.61 -2.94 -7.10
C GLY A 153 12.23 -2.69 -6.51
N PHE A 154 11.60 -1.58 -6.89
CA PHE A 154 10.24 -1.25 -6.48
C PHE A 154 9.22 -2.20 -7.10
N TRP A 155 9.43 -2.62 -8.34
CA TRP A 155 8.64 -3.68 -8.95
C TRP A 155 8.66 -4.95 -8.10
N HIS A 156 9.86 -5.43 -7.72
CA HIS A 156 10.01 -6.60 -6.86
C HIS A 156 9.40 -6.40 -5.47
N PHE A 157 9.56 -5.22 -4.89
CA PHE A 157 8.93 -4.86 -3.61
C PHE A 157 7.40 -4.97 -3.67
N CYS A 158 6.77 -4.39 -4.70
CA CYS A 158 5.31 -4.39 -4.82
C CYS A 158 4.76 -5.77 -5.17
N THR A 159 5.36 -6.45 -6.14
CA THR A 159 4.91 -7.78 -6.57
C THR A 159 5.10 -8.83 -5.49
N SER A 160 6.17 -8.76 -4.69
CA SER A 160 6.33 -9.62 -3.50
C SER A 160 5.30 -9.31 -2.39
N TYR A 161 4.75 -8.09 -2.35
CA TYR A 161 3.65 -7.73 -1.47
C TYR A 161 2.28 -8.23 -1.98
N ASN A 162 2.16 -8.53 -3.27
CA ASN A 162 0.92 -8.98 -3.90
C ASN A 162 0.91 -10.46 -4.29
N ASN A 163 1.89 -11.23 -3.84
CA ASN A 163 2.02 -12.66 -4.12
C ASN A 163 1.79 -13.50 -2.85
N PRO A 164 0.54 -13.60 -2.36
CA PRO A 164 0.23 -14.40 -1.18
C PRO A 164 0.42 -15.89 -1.47
N ILE A 165 1.15 -16.55 -0.58
CA ILE A 165 1.35 -18.00 -0.59
C ILE A 165 0.22 -18.62 0.25
N PRO A 166 -0.47 -19.66 -0.25
CA PRO A 166 -1.54 -20.31 0.51
C PRO A 166 -1.03 -21.05 1.74
N ILE A 167 -1.90 -21.22 2.74
CA ILE A 167 -1.69 -22.13 3.86
C ILE A 167 -2.36 -23.46 3.50
N LEU A 168 -1.55 -24.44 3.10
CA LEU A 168 -2.03 -25.72 2.56
C LEU A 168 -2.75 -26.59 3.60
N ASP A 169 -2.30 -26.56 4.86
CA ASP A 169 -2.96 -27.24 5.97
C ASP A 169 -3.41 -26.20 7.01
N PRO A 170 -4.68 -25.74 6.94
CA PRO A 170 -5.22 -24.76 7.88
C PRO A 170 -5.12 -25.20 9.33
N SER A 171 -5.11 -26.51 9.63
CA SER A 171 -5.07 -27.02 11.01
C SER A 171 -3.78 -26.68 11.74
N LYS A 172 -2.70 -26.42 10.99
CA LYS A 172 -1.36 -26.14 11.53
C LYS A 172 -1.14 -24.67 11.86
N ASP A 173 -1.88 -23.75 11.25
CA ASP A 173 -1.77 -22.32 11.52
C ASP A 173 -2.98 -21.80 12.33
N PRO A 174 -2.77 -21.12 13.47
CA PRO A 174 -3.88 -20.67 14.31
C PRO A 174 -4.88 -19.74 13.61
N VAL A 175 -4.42 -18.88 12.68
CA VAL A 175 -5.28 -17.94 11.97
C VAL A 175 -6.07 -18.69 10.89
N ALA A 176 -5.39 -19.50 10.08
CA ALA A 176 -6.06 -20.31 9.06
C ALA A 176 -7.10 -21.24 9.69
N LYS A 177 -6.75 -21.94 10.77
CA LYS A 177 -7.67 -22.80 11.53
C LYS A 177 -8.90 -22.04 12.02
N ARG A 178 -8.73 -20.82 12.50
CA ARG A 178 -9.82 -20.01 13.07
C ARG A 178 -10.85 -19.63 12.00
N PHE A 179 -10.40 -19.28 10.81
CA PHE A 179 -11.25 -18.78 9.73
C PHE A 179 -11.59 -19.83 8.67
N ALA A 180 -11.13 -21.09 8.83
CA ALA A 180 -11.39 -22.16 7.88
C ALA A 180 -12.88 -22.38 7.56
N ALA A 181 -13.78 -22.20 8.54
CA ALA A 181 -15.23 -22.33 8.33
C ALA A 181 -15.85 -21.20 7.48
N LEU A 182 -15.13 -20.10 7.28
CA LEU A 182 -15.54 -18.96 6.45
C LEU A 182 -14.87 -18.99 5.07
N ASP A 183 -14.00 -19.96 4.81
CA ASP A 183 -13.37 -20.15 3.50
C ASP A 183 -14.17 -21.17 2.68
N PRO A 184 -14.95 -20.75 1.67
CA PRO A 184 -15.73 -21.66 0.85
C PRO A 184 -14.88 -22.48 -0.12
N PHE A 185 -13.60 -22.14 -0.32
CA PHE A 185 -12.70 -22.79 -1.27
C PHE A 185 -11.33 -23.08 -0.62
N PRO A 186 -11.29 -23.92 0.42
CA PRO A 186 -10.04 -24.29 1.07
C PRO A 186 -9.11 -25.03 0.10
N TRP A 187 -7.81 -24.91 0.35
CA TRP A 187 -6.81 -25.74 -0.33
C TRP A 187 -6.91 -27.17 0.19
N ALA A 188 -7.01 -28.12 -0.73
CA ALA A 188 -7.02 -29.55 -0.46
C ALA A 188 -5.98 -30.25 -1.33
N GLU A 189 -5.34 -31.29 -0.79
CA GLU A 189 -4.45 -32.17 -1.55
C GLU A 189 -5.30 -33.06 -2.47
N VAL A 190 -5.05 -32.99 -3.78
CA VAL A 190 -5.75 -33.80 -4.80
C VAL A 190 -4.92 -35.00 -5.24
N GLU A 191 -3.60 -34.84 -5.20
CA GLU A 191 -2.59 -35.86 -5.47
C GLU A 191 -1.37 -35.60 -4.58
N PRO A 192 -0.43 -36.55 -4.38
CA PRO A 192 0.73 -36.33 -3.55
C PRO A 192 1.52 -35.06 -3.92
N ASN A 193 1.55 -34.08 -3.02
CA ASN A 193 2.14 -32.75 -3.21
C ASN A 193 1.47 -31.83 -4.26
N THR A 194 0.27 -32.18 -4.73
CA THR A 194 -0.54 -31.35 -5.63
C THR A 194 -1.77 -30.86 -4.89
N PHE A 195 -1.94 -29.54 -4.83
CA PHE A 195 -3.03 -28.92 -4.09
C PHE A 195 -3.90 -28.10 -5.04
N ALA A 196 -5.22 -28.12 -4.80
CA ALA A 196 -6.18 -27.31 -5.52
C ALA A 196 -7.17 -26.68 -4.52
N GLN A 197 -7.76 -25.55 -4.91
CA GLN A 197 -8.89 -25.00 -4.16
C GLN A 197 -10.16 -25.77 -4.54
N ILE A 198 -10.72 -26.49 -3.57
CA ILE A 198 -11.91 -27.29 -3.76
C ILE A 198 -12.92 -26.92 -2.69
N GLY A 199 -14.12 -26.58 -3.13
CA GLY A 199 -15.22 -26.34 -2.20
C GLY A 199 -16.44 -25.80 -2.90
N HIS A 200 -17.44 -25.49 -2.09
CA HIS A 200 -18.69 -24.91 -2.53
C HIS A 200 -19.03 -23.77 -1.58
N ALA A 201 -19.44 -22.65 -2.13
CA ALA A 201 -19.91 -21.53 -1.33
C ALA A 201 -21.41 -21.69 -1.05
N PRO A 202 -21.82 -21.83 0.23
CA PRO A 202 -23.23 -21.89 0.58
C PRO A 202 -24.00 -20.68 0.06
N HIS A 203 -25.24 -20.89 -0.37
CA HIS A 203 -26.08 -19.82 -0.92
C HIS A 203 -26.39 -18.70 0.08
N ASP A 204 -26.34 -18.98 1.39
CA ASP A 204 -26.55 -18.03 2.47
C ASP A 204 -25.25 -17.34 2.94
N LEU A 205 -24.09 -17.76 2.43
CA LEU A 205 -22.80 -17.17 2.80
C LEU A 205 -22.70 -15.74 2.26
N SER A 206 -22.86 -14.76 3.15
CA SER A 206 -22.80 -13.33 2.81
C SER A 206 -21.38 -12.78 2.64
N MET A 207 -20.38 -13.47 3.20
CA MET A 207 -18.97 -13.09 3.11
C MET A 207 -18.08 -14.31 3.20
N ALA A 208 -17.05 -14.37 2.36
CA ALA A 208 -15.98 -15.34 2.46
C ALA A 208 -14.73 -14.72 3.09
N VAL A 209 -13.95 -15.54 3.80
CA VAL A 209 -12.64 -15.17 4.35
C VAL A 209 -11.60 -16.16 3.85
N THR A 210 -10.57 -15.66 3.18
CA THR A 210 -9.42 -16.47 2.76
C THR A 210 -8.16 -15.98 3.46
N VAL A 211 -7.33 -16.91 3.94
CA VAL A 211 -6.09 -16.61 4.66
C VAL A 211 -4.89 -17.12 3.87
N GLY A 212 -4.04 -16.19 3.46
CA GLY A 212 -2.73 -16.44 2.85
C GLY A 212 -1.60 -15.85 3.67
N VAL A 213 -0.39 -15.94 3.12
CA VAL A 213 0.85 -15.49 3.74
C VAL A 213 1.67 -14.69 2.75
N LEU A 214 2.11 -13.49 3.15
CA LEU A 214 3.17 -12.78 2.44
C LEU A 214 4.50 -13.06 3.12
N ARG A 215 5.46 -13.59 2.37
CA ARG A 215 6.84 -13.77 2.81
C ARG A 215 7.70 -12.64 2.27
N ARG A 216 8.38 -11.89 3.14
CA ARG A 216 9.26 -10.81 2.70
C ARG A 216 10.54 -11.36 2.04
N PRO A 217 10.95 -10.84 0.86
CA PRO A 217 12.12 -11.28 0.10
C PRO A 217 13.44 -11.42 0.86
N TRP A 218 13.71 -10.59 1.87
CA TRP A 218 14.94 -10.70 2.66
C TRP A 218 14.99 -11.94 3.57
N LEU A 219 13.88 -12.68 3.69
CA LEU A 219 13.80 -13.91 4.44
C LEU A 219 14.19 -15.13 3.58
N ARG A 220 15.38 -15.67 3.84
CA ARG A 220 15.87 -16.90 3.16
C ARG A 220 15.18 -18.18 3.61
N ALA A 221 14.51 -18.16 4.76
CA ALA A 221 13.84 -19.35 5.29
C ALA A 221 12.67 -19.79 4.39
N LYS A 222 12.51 -21.10 4.25
CA LYS A 222 11.29 -21.69 3.67
C LYS A 222 10.09 -21.37 4.55
N GLN A 223 8.90 -21.32 3.94
CA GLN A 223 7.67 -21.12 4.69
C GLN A 223 7.46 -22.29 5.68
N PRO A 224 7.31 -22.01 6.97
CA PRO A 224 6.95 -23.01 7.96
C PRO A 224 5.46 -23.36 7.87
N GLN A 225 5.06 -24.47 8.50
CA GLN A 225 3.65 -24.87 8.62
C GLN A 225 2.78 -23.82 9.35
N SER A 226 3.38 -23.05 10.26
CA SER A 226 2.74 -21.86 10.84
C SER A 226 3.71 -20.68 10.91
N ILE A 227 3.22 -19.52 10.50
CA ILE A 227 3.97 -18.25 10.50
C ILE A 227 3.75 -17.43 11.77
N MET A 228 2.89 -17.89 12.68
CA MET A 228 2.53 -17.19 13.90
C MET A 228 3.78 -16.84 14.72
N GLY A 229 3.91 -15.57 15.12
CA GLY A 229 5.04 -15.07 15.90
C GLY A 229 6.36 -14.98 15.15
N ARG A 230 6.39 -15.15 13.82
CA ARG A 230 7.64 -15.16 13.05
C ARG A 230 7.91 -13.83 12.33
N PRO A 231 9.12 -13.28 12.41
CA PRO A 231 9.45 -12.06 11.70
C PRO A 231 9.59 -12.31 10.19
N GLY A 232 9.21 -11.32 9.38
CA GLY A 232 9.31 -11.37 7.91
C GLY A 232 8.13 -12.05 7.23
N PHE A 233 7.08 -12.38 7.97
CA PHE A 233 5.81 -12.83 7.43
C PHE A 233 4.68 -11.87 7.79
N LEU A 234 3.77 -11.65 6.85
CA LEU A 234 2.49 -11.00 7.09
C LEU A 234 1.38 -12.03 6.80
N TYR A 235 0.36 -12.07 7.64
CA TYR A 235 -0.90 -12.69 7.23
C TYR A 235 -1.53 -11.82 6.15
N ASP A 236 -2.03 -12.47 5.10
CA ASP A 236 -2.81 -11.86 4.02
C ASP A 236 -4.26 -12.36 4.12
N VAL A 237 -5.15 -11.54 4.68
CA VAL A 237 -6.53 -11.93 4.93
C VAL A 237 -7.45 -11.20 3.97
N SER A 238 -8.14 -11.94 3.12
CA SER A 238 -9.07 -11.39 2.14
C SER A 238 -10.50 -11.63 2.58
N LEU A 239 -11.25 -10.55 2.78
CA LEU A 239 -12.68 -10.54 3.05
C LEU A 239 -13.39 -10.26 1.74
N VAL A 240 -14.24 -11.16 1.28
CA VAL A 240 -14.92 -11.04 -0.02
C VAL A 240 -16.43 -11.06 0.22
N ALA A 241 -17.11 -9.98 -0.16
CA ALA A 241 -18.55 -9.88 -0.12
C ALA A 241 -19.17 -10.84 -1.15
N ARG A 242 -20.30 -11.45 -0.79
CA ARG A 242 -21.02 -12.41 -1.63
C ARG A 242 -22.51 -12.05 -1.71
N ASN A 243 -23.21 -12.72 -2.61
CA ASN A 243 -24.67 -12.60 -2.76
C ASN A 243 -25.13 -11.15 -3.03
N ASN A 244 -24.51 -10.51 -4.04
CA ASN A 244 -24.79 -9.12 -4.42
C ASN A 244 -24.68 -8.16 -3.23
N ARG A 245 -23.59 -8.27 -2.47
CA ARG A 245 -23.25 -7.36 -1.38
C ARG A 245 -21.95 -6.65 -1.67
N ILE A 246 -21.81 -5.46 -1.09
CA ILE A 246 -20.60 -4.64 -1.10
C ILE A 246 -20.29 -4.18 0.32
N PHE A 247 -19.04 -3.81 0.55
CA PHE A 247 -18.61 -3.21 1.80
C PHE A 247 -18.87 -1.70 1.82
N ASP A 248 -19.40 -1.23 2.95
CA ASP A 248 -19.39 0.17 3.35
C ASP A 248 -18.00 0.54 3.89
N TYR A 249 -17.07 0.90 2.99
CA TYR A 249 -15.70 1.23 3.38
C TYR A 249 -15.60 2.39 4.39
N PRO A 250 -16.31 3.52 4.21
CA PRO A 250 -16.26 4.60 5.20
C PRO A 250 -16.69 4.13 6.60
N GLU A 251 -17.78 3.35 6.68
CA GLU A 251 -18.26 2.82 7.96
C GLU A 251 -17.26 1.83 8.58
N PHE A 252 -16.73 0.91 7.76
CA PHE A 252 -15.73 -0.06 8.20
C PHE A 252 -14.48 0.65 8.75
N LEU A 253 -13.93 1.63 8.04
CA LEU A 253 -12.72 2.34 8.45
C LEU A 253 -12.94 3.18 9.72
N ARG A 254 -14.09 3.86 9.82
CA ARG A 254 -14.44 4.62 11.03
C ARG A 254 -14.61 3.70 12.24
N SER A 255 -15.33 2.59 12.09
CA SER A 255 -15.58 1.62 13.16
C SER A 255 -14.30 0.88 13.60
N THR A 256 -13.35 0.67 12.70
CA THR A 256 -12.10 -0.08 12.99
C THR A 256 -10.89 0.82 13.28
N ARG A 257 -11.05 2.14 13.34
CA ARG A 257 -9.97 3.14 13.51
C ARG A 257 -8.95 2.79 14.60
N ARG A 258 -9.42 2.29 15.75
CA ARG A 258 -8.56 1.95 16.89
C ARG A 258 -7.62 0.76 16.61
N LEU A 259 -7.93 -0.04 15.60
CA LEU A 259 -7.19 -1.24 15.21
C LEU A 259 -6.13 -0.97 14.15
N HIS A 260 -6.21 0.14 13.42
CA HIS A 260 -5.37 0.41 12.25
C HIS A 260 -3.86 0.37 12.57
N THR A 261 -3.48 0.80 13.77
CA THR A 261 -2.08 0.76 14.23
C THR A 261 -1.50 -0.66 14.39
N ARG A 262 -2.35 -1.69 14.36
CA ARG A 262 -1.95 -3.11 14.52
C ARG A 262 -1.95 -3.88 13.20
N VAL A 263 -2.48 -3.30 12.13
CA VAL A 263 -2.36 -3.85 10.78
C VAL A 263 -1.18 -3.19 10.07
N CYS A 264 -0.64 -3.86 9.04
CA CYS A 264 0.25 -3.22 8.09
C CYS A 264 -0.59 -2.35 7.15
N HIS A 265 -1.49 -2.97 6.39
CA HIS A 265 -2.40 -2.26 5.48
C HIS A 265 -3.80 -2.86 5.45
N ILE A 266 -4.77 -1.99 5.17
CA ILE A 266 -6.13 -2.26 4.72
C ILE A 266 -6.19 -1.84 3.26
N CYS A 267 -6.21 -2.79 2.34
CA CYS A 267 -6.29 -2.53 0.92
C CYS A 267 -7.75 -2.60 0.46
N LEU A 268 -8.20 -1.53 -0.18
CA LEU A 268 -9.54 -1.40 -0.76
C LEU A 268 -9.48 -1.74 -2.25
N ASP A 269 -10.57 -2.27 -2.78
CA ASP A 269 -10.71 -2.62 -4.18
C ASP A 269 -11.71 -1.69 -4.89
N THR A 270 -11.60 -1.61 -6.22
CA THR A 270 -12.49 -0.74 -7.01
C THR A 270 -13.96 -1.17 -6.90
N THR A 271 -14.24 -2.47 -6.78
CA THR A 271 -15.62 -2.98 -6.82
C THR A 271 -16.36 -2.86 -5.49
N ARG A 272 -15.67 -2.47 -4.41
CA ARG A 272 -16.16 -2.52 -3.03
C ARG A 272 -16.55 -3.92 -2.57
N GLY A 273 -16.20 -4.96 -3.34
CA GLY A 273 -16.50 -6.35 -3.06
C GLY A 273 -15.44 -7.03 -2.19
N ARG A 274 -14.28 -6.41 -1.97
CA ARG A 274 -13.17 -6.99 -1.22
C ARG A 274 -12.54 -6.01 -0.24
N ILE A 275 -12.16 -6.50 0.93
CA ILE A 275 -11.21 -5.84 1.83
C ILE A 275 -10.05 -6.80 2.03
N ARG A 276 -8.83 -6.36 1.74
CA ARG A 276 -7.62 -7.17 2.00
C ARG A 276 -6.87 -6.57 3.17
N LEU A 277 -6.59 -7.39 4.18
CA LEU A 277 -5.91 -7.01 5.40
C LEU A 277 -4.54 -7.66 5.42
N THR A 278 -3.51 -6.91 5.78
CA THR A 278 -2.17 -7.44 5.97
C THR A 278 -1.73 -7.22 7.41
N VAL A 279 -1.31 -8.28 8.11
CA VAL A 279 -1.04 -8.22 9.56
C VAL A 279 0.31 -8.86 9.88
N PRO A 280 1.23 -8.15 10.56
CA PRO A 280 2.50 -8.74 10.96
C PRO A 280 2.33 -9.93 11.90
N SER A 281 2.80 -11.12 11.49
CA SER A 281 2.61 -12.32 12.30
C SER A 281 3.46 -12.32 13.56
N ILE A 282 4.57 -11.57 13.58
CA ILE A 282 5.45 -11.34 14.73
C ILE A 282 4.72 -10.75 15.95
N SER A 283 3.57 -10.09 15.75
CA SER A 283 2.72 -9.58 16.84
C SER A 283 2.16 -10.70 17.73
N GLY A 284 2.20 -11.95 17.26
CA GLY A 284 1.86 -13.13 18.05
C GLY A 284 0.36 -13.36 18.20
N LYS A 285 0.01 -14.57 18.67
CA LYS A 285 -1.36 -15.10 18.65
C LYS A 285 -2.34 -14.23 19.43
N ALA A 286 -1.93 -13.76 20.61
CA ALA A 286 -2.76 -12.96 21.51
C ALA A 286 -3.18 -11.60 20.92
N VAL A 287 -2.44 -11.10 19.93
CA VAL A 287 -2.75 -9.83 19.25
C VAL A 287 -3.44 -10.10 17.93
N VAL A 288 -2.90 -11.01 17.12
CA VAL A 288 -3.37 -11.23 15.74
C VAL A 288 -4.77 -11.81 15.69
N LEU A 289 -5.11 -12.80 16.53
CA LEU A 289 -6.44 -13.43 16.46
C LEU A 289 -7.57 -12.47 16.87
N PRO A 290 -7.53 -11.81 18.05
CA PRO A 290 -8.60 -10.88 18.43
C PRO A 290 -8.72 -9.70 17.45
N LEU A 291 -7.60 -9.23 16.90
CA LEU A 291 -7.58 -8.19 15.88
C LEU A 291 -8.37 -8.62 14.63
N LEU A 292 -8.07 -9.79 14.08
CA LEU A 292 -8.72 -10.29 12.87
C LEU A 292 -10.19 -10.63 13.13
N GLU A 293 -10.52 -11.19 14.30
CA GLU A 293 -11.91 -11.46 14.67
C GLU A 293 -12.75 -10.18 14.69
N GLU A 294 -12.25 -9.12 15.32
CA GLU A 294 -12.95 -7.84 15.38
C GLU A 294 -13.08 -7.18 13.99
N LEU A 295 -12.03 -7.26 13.16
CA LEU A 295 -12.07 -6.77 11.78
C LEU A 295 -13.07 -7.54 10.92
N VAL A 296 -13.08 -8.88 11.00
CA VAL A 296 -14.02 -9.75 10.27
C VAL A 296 -15.46 -9.49 10.70
N GLU A 297 -15.71 -9.39 12.00
CA GLU A 297 -17.05 -9.10 12.53
C GLU A 297 -17.54 -7.71 12.11
N THR A 298 -16.66 -6.71 12.16
CA THR A 298 -17.00 -5.35 11.72
C THR A 298 -17.26 -5.31 10.22
N ALA A 299 -16.48 -6.03 9.41
CA ALA A 299 -16.70 -6.14 7.97
C ALA A 299 -18.07 -6.74 7.65
N LEU A 300 -18.48 -7.80 8.36
CA LEU A 300 -19.82 -8.39 8.24
C LEU A 300 -20.93 -7.37 8.53
N ARG A 301 -20.77 -6.57 9.61
CA ARG A 301 -21.73 -5.50 9.98
C ARG A 301 -21.81 -4.38 8.94
N CYS A 302 -20.73 -4.17 8.17
CA CYS A 302 -20.62 -3.15 7.14
C CYS A 302 -21.06 -3.63 5.74
N LEU A 303 -21.56 -4.86 5.60
CA LEU A 303 -22.10 -5.33 4.33
C LEU A 303 -23.43 -4.64 4.01
N ARG A 304 -23.54 -4.16 2.77
CA ARG A 304 -24.76 -3.58 2.21
C ARG A 304 -25.16 -4.36 0.96
N PRO A 305 -26.47 -4.49 0.66
CA PRO A 305 -26.87 -4.97 -0.64
C PRO A 305 -26.34 -4.03 -1.74
N ASP A 306 -25.87 -4.61 -2.83
CA ASP A 306 -25.48 -3.87 -4.03
C ASP A 306 -26.73 -3.60 -4.87
N PHE A 307 -27.26 -2.39 -4.77
CA PHE A 307 -28.39 -1.93 -5.58
C PHE A 307 -27.94 -1.23 -6.87
N GLY A 308 -26.63 -1.20 -7.15
CA GLY A 308 -26.09 -0.54 -8.33
C GLY A 308 -26.52 -1.24 -9.62
N ARG A 309 -27.38 -0.59 -10.42
CA ARG A 309 -27.49 -0.90 -11.85
C ARG A 309 -26.18 -0.45 -12.51
N ARG A 310 -25.32 -1.40 -12.90
CA ARG A 310 -24.20 -1.09 -13.79
C ARG A 310 -24.77 -0.82 -15.17
N ASP A 311 -24.74 0.43 -15.59
CA ASP A 311 -25.14 0.80 -16.94
C ASP A 311 -23.98 0.48 -17.88
N PHE A 312 -24.11 -0.60 -18.65
CA PHE A 312 -23.01 -1.11 -19.49
C PHE A 312 -22.60 -0.14 -20.60
N ALA A 313 -23.41 0.88 -20.89
CA ALA A 313 -23.12 1.88 -21.90
C ALA A 313 -21.93 2.81 -21.55
N ASN A 314 -21.61 2.98 -20.26
CA ASN A 314 -20.57 3.92 -19.79
C ASN A 314 -19.54 3.29 -18.84
N PHE A 315 -19.33 1.97 -18.95
CA PHE A 315 -18.54 1.17 -18.02
C PHE A 315 -17.17 1.76 -17.64
N ASP A 316 -16.38 2.23 -18.61
CA ASP A 316 -15.03 2.77 -18.35
C ASP A 316 -15.06 4.07 -17.52
N THR A 317 -16.02 4.95 -17.83
CA THR A 317 -16.17 6.22 -17.10
C THR A 317 -16.64 5.96 -15.67
N ASP A 318 -17.58 5.03 -15.50
CA ASP A 318 -18.12 4.64 -14.20
C ASP A 318 -17.04 3.96 -13.34
N VAL A 319 -16.26 3.04 -13.92
CA VAL A 319 -15.15 2.37 -13.20
C VAL A 319 -14.08 3.38 -12.77
N SER A 320 -13.73 4.33 -13.62
CA SER A 320 -12.76 5.39 -13.29
C SER A 320 -13.28 6.28 -12.16
N ALA A 321 -14.55 6.69 -12.22
CA ALA A 321 -15.18 7.50 -11.18
C ALA A 321 -15.26 6.76 -9.84
N ILE A 322 -15.64 5.48 -9.85
CA ILE A 322 -15.67 4.64 -8.65
C ILE A 322 -14.27 4.47 -8.08
N ARG A 323 -13.27 4.17 -8.92
CA ARG A 323 -11.86 4.05 -8.49
C ARG A 323 -11.39 5.33 -7.79
N SER A 324 -11.62 6.49 -8.41
CA SER A 324 -11.29 7.79 -7.82
C SER A 324 -12.02 8.02 -6.48
N ALA A 325 -13.29 7.61 -6.38
CA ALA A 325 -14.04 7.71 -5.12
C ALA A 325 -13.44 6.83 -4.01
N VAL A 326 -13.02 5.61 -4.32
CA VAL A 326 -12.36 4.71 -3.36
C VAL A 326 -10.99 5.25 -2.94
N ASP A 327 -10.20 5.79 -3.87
CA ASP A 327 -8.93 6.43 -3.54
C ASP A 327 -9.12 7.64 -2.62
N LYS A 328 -10.17 8.46 -2.84
CA LYS A 328 -10.50 9.58 -1.94
C LYS A 328 -10.78 9.09 -0.52
N ILE A 329 -11.46 7.95 -0.36
CA ILE A 329 -11.67 7.32 0.94
C ILE A 329 -10.33 6.90 1.54
N ALA A 330 -9.45 6.24 0.78
CA ALA A 330 -8.13 5.82 1.26
C ALA A 330 -7.27 7.03 1.71
N LEU A 331 -7.33 8.15 1.00
CA LEU A 331 -6.61 9.39 1.32
C LEU A 331 -7.07 10.05 2.64
N GLU A 332 -8.20 9.66 3.22
CA GLU A 332 -8.56 10.07 4.58
C GLU A 332 -7.73 9.34 5.65
N TRP A 333 -7.07 8.24 5.27
CA TRP A 333 -6.32 7.33 6.14
C TRP A 333 -4.97 6.93 5.51
N PRO A 334 -4.13 7.90 5.09
CA PRO A 334 -3.01 7.70 4.15
C PRO A 334 -1.90 6.75 4.63
N GLU A 335 -1.93 6.36 5.90
CA GLU A 335 -0.88 5.58 6.57
C GLU A 335 -1.17 4.09 6.66
N TYR A 336 -2.46 3.72 6.61
CA TYR A 336 -2.90 2.36 6.85
C TYR A 336 -3.81 1.84 5.75
N VAL A 337 -4.40 2.74 4.95
CA VAL A 337 -5.40 2.36 3.94
C VAL A 337 -4.83 2.63 2.56
N LEU A 338 -4.83 1.60 1.74
CA LEU A 338 -4.38 1.67 0.35
C LEU A 338 -5.58 1.62 -0.58
N GLY A 339 -5.68 2.61 -1.45
CA GLY A 339 -6.69 2.64 -2.50
C GLY A 339 -6.29 1.79 -3.72
N PRO A 340 -7.23 1.52 -4.63
CA PRO A 340 -7.02 0.65 -5.79
C PRO A 340 -5.96 1.14 -6.79
N THR A 341 -5.55 2.42 -6.75
CA THR A 341 -4.45 2.93 -7.59
C THR A 341 -3.07 2.79 -6.95
N ASN A 342 -2.97 2.32 -5.71
CA ASN A 342 -1.68 2.08 -5.09
C ASN A 342 -1.07 0.78 -5.64
N PRO A 343 0.17 0.77 -6.15
CA PRO A 343 0.82 -0.43 -6.66
C PRO A 343 0.84 -1.65 -5.72
N LEU A 344 0.82 -1.45 -4.40
CA LEU A 344 0.69 -2.51 -3.40
C LEU A 344 -0.70 -3.16 -3.32
N THR A 345 -1.65 -2.76 -4.17
CA THR A 345 -2.99 -3.38 -4.25
C THR A 345 -3.22 -4.14 -5.55
N PHE A 346 -2.43 -3.89 -6.60
CA PHE A 346 -2.70 -4.46 -7.93
C PHE A 346 -1.49 -5.00 -8.70
N LEU A 347 -0.25 -4.58 -8.42
CA LEU A 347 0.91 -5.07 -9.18
C LEU A 347 1.22 -6.54 -8.90
N ASP A 348 1.06 -7.39 -9.91
CA ASP A 348 1.31 -8.83 -9.81
C ASP A 348 2.65 -9.22 -10.50
N PRO A 349 3.36 -10.27 -10.05
CA PRO A 349 4.58 -10.74 -10.70
C PRO A 349 4.45 -11.04 -12.21
N SER A 350 3.26 -11.34 -12.70
CA SER A 350 2.98 -11.58 -14.12
C SER A 350 2.88 -10.31 -14.97
N MET A 351 2.75 -9.14 -14.35
CA MET A 351 2.68 -7.86 -15.07
C MET A 351 4.08 -7.44 -15.58
N PRO A 352 4.16 -6.60 -16.63
CA PRO A 352 5.45 -6.13 -17.16
C PRO A 352 6.25 -5.34 -16.12
N CYS A 353 7.55 -5.62 -16.00
CA CYS A 353 8.46 -4.93 -15.07
C CYS A 353 8.78 -3.51 -15.53
N LYS A 354 7.87 -2.56 -15.26
CA LYS A 354 8.14 -1.12 -15.24
C LYS A 354 7.28 -0.46 -14.17
N PHE A 355 7.94 0.11 -13.17
CA PHE A 355 7.27 0.78 -12.07
C PHE A 355 7.02 2.25 -12.37
N PHE A 356 8.03 2.93 -12.91
CA PHE A 356 7.95 4.31 -13.35
C PHE A 356 7.73 4.39 -14.87
N PRO A 357 6.88 5.33 -15.34
CA PRO A 357 6.82 5.61 -16.76
C PRO A 357 8.19 6.07 -17.24
N GLN A 358 8.58 5.68 -18.46
CA GLN A 358 9.75 6.25 -19.11
C GLN A 358 9.44 7.70 -19.45
N VAL A 359 9.74 8.59 -18.51
CA VAL A 359 9.80 10.03 -18.76
C VAL A 359 11.06 10.34 -19.56
#